data_AF-A0A560RLH7-F1
#
_entry.id   AF-A0A560RLH7-F1
#
_cell.length_a   1.000
_cell.length_b   1.000
_cell.length_c   1.000
_cell.angle_alpha   90.00
_cell.angle_beta   90.00
_cell.angle_gamma   90.00
#
_symmetry.space_group_name_H-M   'P 1'
#
loop_
_entity.id
_entity.type
_entity.pdbx_description
1 polymer ?
#
loop_
_entity_poly.entity_id
_entity_poly.type
_entity_poly.pdbx_seq_one_letter_code
_entity_poly.pdbx_strand_id
1 'polypeptide(L)'
;MANAAYWHALEELQTASGRYCGASAYDVMLHGSTELFGKIGRSIFYAASSLADGARTSYDGKIYRDAVGANLVFSPSGAVARIIGLTLTLPDGQQYDLIETGRTVEGVTFEPIEDPNLYRALVDVAQVALECRDLRAFERVRPLIDLARFHTCPTCLDRFDWCEDCETCLGRFFLTKPAVTGLL
;
A
#
# COMPACT_ATOMS: atom_id res chain seq x y z
N MET A 1 5.15 -30.53 -6.86
CA MET A 1 3.84 -29.84 -6.96
C MET A 1 3.72 -28.62 -6.04
N ALA A 2 4.34 -28.60 -4.85
CA ALA A 2 4.32 -27.43 -3.95
C ALA A 2 4.92 -26.12 -4.53
N ASN A 3 5.91 -26.22 -5.42
CA ASN A 3 6.55 -25.05 -6.03
C ASN A 3 5.62 -24.31 -7.01
N ALA A 4 4.84 -25.02 -7.83
CA ALA A 4 3.98 -24.41 -8.84
C ALA A 4 2.79 -23.66 -8.22
N ALA A 5 2.18 -24.21 -7.16
CA ALA A 5 1.12 -23.52 -6.42
C ALA A 5 1.65 -22.27 -5.68
N TYR A 6 2.91 -22.32 -5.21
CA TYR A 6 3.57 -21.18 -4.58
C TYR A 6 3.87 -20.06 -5.60
N TRP A 7 4.39 -20.39 -6.77
CA TRP A 7 4.65 -19.41 -7.83
C TRP A 7 3.37 -18.82 -8.41
N HIS A 8 2.31 -19.62 -8.62
CA HIS A 8 1.01 -19.09 -9.01
C HIS A 8 0.40 -18.16 -7.95
N ALA A 9 0.49 -18.52 -6.67
CA ALA A 9 0.05 -17.63 -5.60
C ALA A 9 0.86 -16.33 -5.57
N LEU A 10 2.12 -16.36 -5.99
CA LEU A 10 2.99 -15.17 -6.08
C LEU A 10 2.60 -14.25 -7.25
N GLU A 11 2.27 -14.83 -8.41
CA GLU A 11 1.73 -14.12 -9.59
C GLU A 11 0.36 -13.47 -9.29
N GLU A 12 -0.52 -14.17 -8.57
CA GLU A 12 -1.79 -13.60 -8.08
C GLU A 12 -1.56 -12.50 -7.04
N LEU A 13 -0.51 -12.62 -6.24
CA LEU A 13 -0.14 -11.62 -5.24
C LEU A 13 0.51 -10.37 -5.85
N GLN A 14 1.12 -10.45 -7.04
CA GLN A 14 1.60 -9.29 -7.81
C GLN A 14 0.44 -8.49 -8.42
N THR A 15 -0.71 -9.11 -8.64
CA THR A 15 -1.90 -8.47 -9.23
C THR A 15 -2.94 -8.01 -8.19
N ALA A 16 -2.80 -8.44 -6.93
CA ALA A 16 -3.71 -8.07 -5.85
C ALA A 16 -3.60 -6.58 -5.49
N SER A 17 -4.74 -5.88 -5.53
CA SER A 17 -4.86 -4.48 -5.13
C SER A 17 -4.38 -4.23 -3.69
N GLY A 18 -3.89 -3.02 -3.44
CA GLY A 18 -3.27 -2.61 -2.18
C GLY A 18 -4.03 -3.08 -0.94
N ARG A 19 -3.34 -3.83 -0.09
CA ARG A 19 -3.85 -4.27 1.22
C ARG A 19 -3.16 -3.45 2.30
N TYR A 20 -3.86 -3.20 3.40
CA TYR A 20 -3.24 -2.67 4.60
C TYR A 20 -1.98 -3.46 4.98
N CYS A 21 -0.90 -2.75 5.29
CA CYS A 21 0.43 -3.25 5.66
C CYS A 21 0.85 -2.61 7.00
N GLY A 22 1.10 -3.42 8.03
CA GLY A 22 1.35 -2.94 9.39
C GLY A 22 2.74 -2.31 9.56
N ALA A 23 3.64 -2.61 8.62
CA ALA A 23 4.95 -2.01 8.49
C ALA A 23 4.91 -0.67 7.75
N SER A 24 3.74 -0.25 7.26
CA SER A 24 3.57 0.99 6.51
C SER A 24 3.07 2.14 7.38
N ALA A 25 3.36 3.34 6.89
CA ALA A 25 2.78 4.58 7.36
C ALA A 25 1.67 5.00 6.39
N TYR A 26 0.58 5.55 6.94
CA TYR A 26 -0.56 6.02 6.18
C TYR A 26 -1.01 7.39 6.67
N ASP A 27 -1.41 8.23 5.72
CA ASP A 27 -2.32 9.33 6.00
C ASP A 27 -3.76 8.81 5.85
N VAL A 28 -4.63 9.14 6.80
CA VAL A 28 -6.03 8.73 6.82
C VAL A 28 -6.86 9.93 6.41
N MET A 29 -7.39 9.88 5.20
CA MET A 29 -8.07 11.01 4.55
C MET A 29 -9.56 10.73 4.48
N LEU A 30 -10.41 11.73 4.72
CA LEU A 30 -11.85 11.57 4.49
C LEU A 30 -12.09 11.20 3.02
N HIS A 31 -12.91 10.17 2.76
CA HIS A 31 -13.12 9.67 1.41
C HIS A 31 -13.65 10.78 0.48
N GLY A 32 -12.98 10.96 -0.66
CA GLY A 32 -13.30 12.01 -1.64
C GLY A 32 -12.96 13.44 -1.19
N SER A 33 -12.17 13.61 -0.12
CA SER A 33 -11.77 14.91 0.45
C SER A 33 -10.25 14.97 0.66
N THR A 34 -9.74 16.18 0.89
CA THR A 34 -8.35 16.46 1.32
C THR A 34 -8.23 16.65 2.83
N GLU A 35 -9.30 16.37 3.58
CA GLU A 35 -9.31 16.50 5.03
C GLU A 35 -8.57 15.33 5.69
N LEU A 36 -7.52 15.65 6.44
CA LEU A 36 -6.74 14.69 7.22
C LEU A 36 -7.47 14.34 8.52
N PHE A 37 -7.91 13.09 8.66
CA PHE A 37 -8.48 12.56 9.89
C PHE A 37 -7.40 12.17 10.91
N GLY A 38 -6.27 11.66 10.41
CA GLY A 38 -5.16 11.25 11.25
C GLY A 38 -4.05 10.55 10.48
N LYS A 39 -3.08 10.02 11.22
CA LYS A 39 -1.97 9.25 10.66
C LYS A 39 -1.88 7.89 11.33
N ILE A 40 -1.54 6.88 10.54
CA ILE A 40 -1.22 5.54 11.02
C ILE A 40 0.26 5.30 10.82
N GLY A 41 0.94 4.81 11.85
CA GLY A 41 2.32 4.34 11.74
C GLY A 41 2.55 3.17 12.68
N ARG A 42 3.16 2.09 12.18
CA ARG A 42 3.48 0.89 12.99
C ARG A 42 2.26 0.34 13.75
N SER A 43 1.11 0.31 13.07
CA SER A 43 -0.18 -0.12 13.64
C SER A 43 -0.72 0.74 14.80
N ILE A 44 -0.25 1.98 14.92
CA ILE A 44 -0.74 2.98 15.88
C ILE A 44 -1.41 4.11 15.10
N PHE A 45 -2.60 4.51 15.56
CA PHE A 45 -3.34 5.65 15.02
C PHE A 45 -3.16 6.88 15.91
N TYR A 46 -2.99 8.02 15.23
CA TYR A 46 -2.95 9.35 15.84
C TYR A 46 -3.98 10.24 15.14
N ALA A 47 -4.89 10.83 15.89
CA ALA A 47 -5.86 11.77 15.36
C ALA A 47 -5.16 13.08 14.96
N ALA A 48 -5.64 13.73 13.89
CA ALA A 48 -5.05 14.98 13.42
C ALA A 48 -5.08 16.08 14.50
N SER A 49 -6.14 16.14 15.31
CA SER A 49 -6.25 17.04 16.47
C SER A 49 -5.14 16.79 17.50
N SER A 50 -4.85 15.52 17.80
CA SER A 50 -3.82 15.13 18.78
C SER A 50 -2.41 15.40 18.25
N LEU A 51 -2.20 15.40 16.93
CA LEU A 51 -0.92 15.75 16.31
C LEU A 51 -0.58 17.23 16.44
N ALA A 52 -1.59 18.11 16.50
CA ALA A 52 -1.39 19.55 16.62
C ALA A 52 -0.91 20.00 18.01
N ASP A 53 -1.18 19.22 19.06
CA ASP A 53 -1.04 19.64 20.46
C ASP A 53 0.38 19.45 21.04
N GLY A 54 1.33 18.89 20.28
CA GLY A 54 2.78 18.86 20.58
C GLY A 54 3.25 18.08 21.82
N ALA A 55 2.39 17.81 22.81
CA ALA A 55 2.70 17.14 24.07
C ALA A 55 2.38 15.64 23.99
N ARG A 56 3.32 14.85 23.44
CA ARG A 56 3.14 13.41 23.21
C ARG A 56 3.43 12.56 24.44
N THR A 57 2.43 11.82 24.93
CA THR A 57 2.67 10.57 25.71
C THR A 57 1.74 9.42 25.37
N SER A 58 0.64 9.63 24.63
CA SER A 58 -0.35 8.59 24.35
C SER A 58 -0.74 8.50 22.86
N TYR A 59 -1.39 7.40 22.48
CA TYR A 59 -1.89 7.13 21.14
C TYR A 59 -3.43 7.08 21.13
N ASP A 60 -4.05 7.56 20.05
CA ASP A 60 -5.50 7.67 19.93
C ASP A 60 -6.18 6.37 19.51
N GLY A 61 -5.41 5.42 18.96
CA GLY A 61 -5.90 4.08 18.70
C GLY A 61 -4.81 3.08 18.31
N LYS A 62 -5.19 1.80 18.35
CA LYS A 62 -4.30 0.69 17.98
C LYS A 62 -4.99 -0.20 16.96
N ILE A 63 -4.22 -0.69 16.00
CA ILE A 63 -4.72 -1.49 14.90
C ILE A 63 -4.34 -2.96 15.13
N TYR A 64 -5.34 -3.82 14.98
CA TYR A 64 -5.20 -5.27 15.10
C TYR A 64 -5.60 -5.92 13.78
N ARG A 65 -4.70 -6.73 13.22
CA ARG A 65 -4.97 -7.47 11.98
C ARG A 65 -5.85 -8.68 12.23
N ASP A 66 -6.67 -9.02 11.25
CA ASP A 66 -7.37 -10.30 11.18
C ASP A 66 -7.31 -10.90 9.77
N ALA A 67 -8.00 -12.01 9.55
CA ALA A 67 -7.95 -12.76 8.30
C ALA A 67 -8.47 -11.97 7.07
N VAL A 68 -9.32 -10.97 7.28
CA VAL A 68 -10.01 -10.25 6.20
C VAL A 68 -9.48 -8.81 6.05
N GLY A 69 -8.83 -8.27 7.09
CA GLY A 69 -8.30 -6.91 7.06
C GLY A 69 -7.68 -6.52 8.39
N ALA A 70 -8.15 -5.40 8.96
CA ALA A 70 -7.73 -4.95 10.28
C ALA A 70 -8.84 -4.18 11.00
N ASN A 71 -8.69 -4.02 12.31
CA ASN A 71 -9.59 -3.26 13.16
C ASN A 71 -8.80 -2.17 13.87
N LEU A 72 -9.22 -0.92 13.72
CA LEU A 72 -8.74 0.20 14.51
C LEU A 72 -9.60 0.30 15.77
N VAL A 73 -8.99 0.14 16.94
CA VAL A 73 -9.65 0.33 18.23
C VAL A 73 -9.21 1.68 18.79
N PHE A 74 -10.15 2.60 18.95
CA PHE A 74 -9.89 3.93 19.51
C PHE A 74 -9.68 3.82 21.02
N SER A 75 -8.55 4.35 21.51
CA SER A 75 -8.20 4.30 22.93
C SER A 75 -9.19 5.05 23.83
N PRO A 76 -9.68 6.27 23.48
CA PRO A 76 -10.56 7.03 24.37
C PRO A 76 -11.98 6.46 24.50
N SER A 77 -12.54 5.90 23.42
CA SER A 77 -13.94 5.48 23.35
C SER A 77 -14.14 3.97 23.35
N GLY A 78 -13.12 3.19 23.02
CA GLY A 78 -13.25 1.75 22.73
C GLY A 78 -14.00 1.44 21.44
N ALA A 79 -14.40 2.45 20.66
CA ALA A 79 -15.05 2.26 19.38
C ALA A 79 -14.12 1.52 18.41
N VAL A 80 -14.70 0.69 17.56
CA VAL A 80 -13.96 -0.15 16.61
C VAL A 80 -14.33 0.25 15.19
N ALA A 81 -13.35 0.67 14.41
CA ALA A 81 -13.47 0.94 13.00
C ALA A 81 -12.82 -0.16 12.17
N ARG A 82 -13.38 -0.44 11.00
CA ARG A 82 -13.00 -1.57 10.16
C ARG A 82 -12.09 -1.11 9.01
N ILE A 83 -10.99 -1.81 8.77
CA ILE A 83 -10.12 -1.60 7.61
C ILE A 83 -10.25 -2.82 6.68
N ILE A 84 -10.66 -2.58 5.43
CA ILE A 84 -10.68 -3.57 4.35
C ILE A 84 -9.94 -2.96 3.15
N GLY A 85 -8.94 -3.67 2.62
CA GLY A 85 -8.04 -3.09 1.62
C GLY A 85 -7.30 -1.88 2.18
N LEU A 86 -7.53 -0.70 1.58
CA LEU A 86 -7.04 0.60 2.02
C LEU A 86 -8.19 1.56 2.39
N THR A 87 -9.34 1.03 2.77
CA THR A 87 -10.49 1.83 3.22
C THR A 87 -10.77 1.54 4.69
N LEU A 88 -10.86 2.60 5.50
CA LEU A 88 -11.30 2.58 6.88
C LEU A 88 -12.77 3.00 6.95
N THR A 89 -13.61 2.25 7.66
CA THR A 89 -15.03 2.54 7.86
C THR A 89 -15.33 2.64 9.35
N LEU A 90 -15.84 3.78 9.79
CA LEU A 90 -16.31 4.00 11.15
C LEU A 90 -17.66 3.32 11.40
N PRO A 91 -18.07 3.12 12.68
CA PRO A 91 -19.36 2.52 13.02
C PRO A 91 -20.61 3.25 12.48
N ASP A 92 -20.50 4.56 12.24
CA ASP A 92 -21.55 5.40 11.66
C ASP A 92 -21.63 5.28 10.12
N GLY A 93 -20.72 4.52 9.51
CA GLY A 93 -20.63 4.31 8.06
C GLY A 93 -19.73 5.31 7.35
N GLN A 94 -19.14 6.29 8.03
CA GLN A 94 -18.21 7.23 7.41
C GLN A 94 -16.93 6.51 6.95
N GLN A 95 -16.48 6.83 5.73
CA GLN A 95 -15.35 6.17 5.08
C GLN A 95 -14.15 7.10 4.94
N TYR A 96 -12.97 6.51 5.08
CA TYR A 96 -11.68 7.17 4.96
C TYR A 96 -10.73 6.33 4.10
N ASP A 97 -9.94 6.99 3.27
CA ASP A 97 -8.92 6.37 2.43
C ASP A 97 -7.57 6.36 3.16
N LEU A 98 -6.88 5.22 3.13
CA LEU A 98 -5.54 5.04 3.68
C LEU A 98 -4.52 5.24 2.57
N ILE A 99 -3.82 6.35 2.61
CA ILE A 99 -2.82 6.72 1.62
C ILE A 99 -1.45 6.35 2.16
N GLU A 100 -0.82 5.36 1.54
CA GLU A 100 0.49 4.89 1.98
C GLU A 100 1.56 5.96 1.73
N THR A 101 2.20 6.42 2.80
CA THR A 101 3.22 7.49 2.78
C THR A 101 4.63 6.97 3.06
N GLY A 102 4.76 5.69 3.41
CA GLY A 102 6.07 5.06 3.56
C GLY A 102 5.95 3.62 4.06
N ARG A 103 7.04 2.86 3.98
CA ARG A 103 7.11 1.48 4.47
C ARG A 103 8.46 1.18 5.08
N THR A 104 8.46 0.52 6.25
CA THR A 104 9.68 -0.01 6.84
C THR A 104 9.97 -1.41 6.29
N VAL A 105 11.12 -1.58 5.66
CA VAL A 105 11.62 -2.85 5.11
C VAL A 105 13.01 -3.09 5.69
N GLU A 106 13.23 -4.25 6.32
CA GLU A 106 14.51 -4.59 6.99
C GLU A 106 15.02 -3.51 7.97
N GLY A 107 14.11 -2.78 8.63
CA GLY A 107 14.44 -1.71 9.58
C GLY A 107 14.72 -0.34 8.95
N VAL A 108 14.70 -0.24 7.61
CA VAL A 108 14.85 1.02 6.87
C VAL A 108 13.48 1.51 6.41
N THR A 109 13.16 2.78 6.66
CA THR A 109 11.93 3.39 6.15
C THR A 109 12.17 3.97 4.76
N PHE A 110 11.34 3.55 3.81
CA PHE A 110 11.32 4.04 2.45
C PHE A 110 10.09 4.90 2.21
N GLU A 111 10.24 5.91 1.36
CA GLU A 111 9.15 6.72 0.82
C GLU A 111 8.63 6.12 -0.50
N PRO A 112 7.39 6.45 -0.92
CA PRO A 112 6.85 6.09 -2.23
C PRO A 112 7.80 6.45 -3.37
N ILE A 113 8.09 5.47 -4.21
CA ILE A 113 8.91 5.67 -5.41
C ILE A 113 8.10 6.45 -6.44
N GLU A 114 8.59 7.64 -6.78
CA GLU A 114 7.97 8.54 -7.76
C GLU A 114 8.68 8.54 -9.11
N ASP A 115 9.89 7.99 -9.20
CA ASP A 115 10.63 7.88 -10.46
C ASP A 115 10.17 6.65 -11.26
N PRO A 116 9.62 6.82 -12.48
CA PRO A 116 9.15 5.71 -13.30
C PRO A 116 10.26 4.76 -13.78
N ASN A 117 11.47 5.26 -14.02
CA ASN A 117 12.61 4.44 -14.44
C ASN A 117 13.11 3.58 -13.29
N LEU A 118 13.17 4.14 -12.07
CA LEU A 118 13.50 3.37 -10.88
C LEU A 118 12.46 2.29 -10.60
N TYR A 119 11.17 2.62 -10.76
CA TYR A 119 10.10 1.63 -10.67
C TYR A 119 10.29 0.49 -11.67
N ARG A 120 10.54 0.80 -12.96
CA ARG A 120 10.82 -0.23 -13.98
C ARG A 120 12.02 -1.10 -13.61
N ALA A 121 13.12 -0.49 -13.18
CA ALA A 121 14.31 -1.24 -12.77
C ALA A 121 14.01 -2.20 -11.62
N LEU A 122 13.15 -1.82 -10.66
CA LEU A 122 12.73 -2.73 -9.59
C LEU A 122 11.86 -3.87 -10.10
N VAL A 123 10.93 -3.60 -11.02
CA VAL A 123 10.12 -4.64 -11.68
C VAL A 123 11.03 -5.63 -12.42
N ASP A 124 12.01 -5.15 -13.18
CA ASP A 124 12.98 -5.99 -13.88
C ASP A 124 13.82 -6.84 -12.89
N VAL A 125 14.28 -6.24 -11.79
CA VAL A 125 15.00 -6.98 -10.74
C VAL A 125 14.12 -8.05 -10.11
N ALA A 126 12.85 -7.76 -9.85
CA ALA A 126 11.91 -8.74 -9.32
C ALA A 126 11.71 -9.88 -10.31
N GLN A 127 11.54 -9.59 -11.61
CA GLN A 127 11.41 -10.58 -12.67
C GLN A 127 12.64 -11.50 -12.76
N VAL A 128 13.85 -10.93 -12.78
CA VAL A 128 15.10 -11.71 -12.78
C VAL A 128 15.20 -12.58 -11.52
N ALA A 129 14.80 -12.08 -10.35
CA ALA A 129 14.79 -12.86 -9.11
C ALA A 129 13.81 -14.04 -9.19
N LEU A 130 12.63 -13.86 -9.79
CA LEU A 130 11.67 -14.94 -10.05
C LEU A 130 12.28 -16.01 -10.96
N GLU A 131 12.85 -15.60 -12.08
CA GLU A 131 13.45 -16.50 -13.08
C GLU A 131 14.63 -17.29 -12.50
N CYS A 132 15.47 -16.63 -11.70
CA CYS A 132 16.58 -17.26 -10.98
C CYS A 132 16.13 -18.08 -9.76
N ARG A 133 14.84 -18.05 -9.39
CA ARG A 133 14.28 -18.63 -8.16
C ARG A 133 14.94 -18.11 -6.87
N ASP A 134 15.43 -16.87 -6.90
CA ASP A 134 15.95 -16.18 -5.72
C ASP A 134 14.81 -15.51 -4.95
N LEU A 135 14.16 -16.30 -4.08
CA LEU A 135 13.06 -15.83 -3.26
C LEU A 135 13.44 -14.68 -2.33
N ARG A 136 14.68 -14.68 -1.81
CA ARG A 136 15.11 -13.62 -0.89
C ARG A 136 15.24 -12.30 -1.61
N ALA A 137 15.83 -12.29 -2.80
CA ALA A 137 15.91 -11.08 -3.61
C ALA A 137 14.51 -10.56 -3.97
N PHE A 138 13.61 -11.46 -4.37
CA PHE A 138 12.22 -11.10 -4.68
C PHE A 138 11.48 -10.49 -3.47
N GLU A 139 11.57 -11.14 -2.31
CA GLU A 139 10.92 -10.67 -1.07
C GLU A 139 11.43 -9.31 -0.59
N ARG A 140 12.68 -8.95 -0.92
CA ARG A 140 13.25 -7.64 -0.57
C ARG A 140 12.78 -6.52 -1.50
N VAL A 141 12.61 -6.82 -2.78
CA VAL A 141 12.25 -5.83 -3.81
C VAL A 141 10.74 -5.59 -3.84
N ARG A 142 9.94 -6.65 -3.64
CA ARG A 142 8.48 -6.58 -3.73
C ARG A 142 7.85 -5.47 -2.85
N PRO A 143 8.22 -5.30 -1.57
CA PRO A 143 7.66 -4.22 -0.75
C PRO A 143 7.91 -2.82 -1.31
N LEU A 144 9.00 -2.62 -2.07
CA LEU A 144 9.33 -1.34 -2.70
C LEU A 144 8.48 -1.09 -3.96
N ILE A 145 8.24 -2.15 -4.75
CA ILE A 145 7.31 -2.11 -5.88
C ILE A 145 5.89 -1.80 -5.37
N ASP A 146 5.44 -2.48 -4.32
CA ASP A 146 4.14 -2.25 -3.70
C ASP A 146 3.97 -0.83 -3.16
N LEU A 147 5.06 -0.22 -2.66
CA LEU A 147 5.08 1.14 -2.11
C LEU A 147 5.12 2.22 -3.21
N ALA A 148 5.56 1.88 -4.43
CA ALA A 148 5.71 2.84 -5.51
C ALA A 148 4.40 3.57 -5.86
N ARG A 149 4.50 4.77 -6.43
CA ARG A 149 3.34 5.51 -6.96
C ARG A 149 2.76 4.88 -8.23
N PHE A 150 3.36 3.79 -8.70
CA PHE A 150 2.97 3.06 -9.89
C PHE A 150 2.46 1.67 -9.53
N HIS A 151 1.68 1.08 -10.43
CA HIS A 151 1.36 -0.34 -10.42
C HIS A 151 1.36 -0.87 -11.84
N THR A 152 1.62 -2.16 -11.99
CA THR A 152 1.57 -2.83 -13.30
C THR A 152 0.21 -2.65 -13.95
N CYS A 153 0.20 -2.41 -15.26
CA CYS A 153 -1.03 -2.24 -16.01
C CYS A 153 -1.88 -3.51 -15.90
N PRO A 154 -3.13 -3.44 -15.44
CA PRO A 154 -3.98 -4.62 -15.29
C PRO A 154 -4.39 -5.22 -16.63
N THR A 155 -4.29 -4.45 -17.72
CA THR A 155 -4.69 -4.87 -19.08
C THR A 155 -3.59 -5.67 -19.76
N CYS A 156 -2.36 -5.12 -19.86
CA CYS A 156 -1.25 -5.82 -20.51
C CYS A 156 -0.42 -6.68 -19.55
N LEU A 157 -0.54 -6.49 -18.23
CA LEU A 157 0.20 -7.23 -17.20
C LEU A 157 1.72 -7.26 -17.46
N ASP A 158 2.27 -6.15 -17.94
CA ASP A 158 3.68 -6.02 -18.35
C ASP A 158 4.11 -6.94 -19.51
N ARG A 159 3.16 -7.57 -20.22
CA ARG A 159 3.48 -8.44 -21.35
C ARG A 159 3.83 -7.61 -22.57
N PHE A 160 5.06 -7.81 -23.07
CA PHE A 160 5.60 -7.10 -24.22
C PHE A 160 4.67 -7.14 -25.44
N ASP A 161 4.21 -8.34 -25.80
CA ASP A 161 3.36 -8.57 -26.98
C ASP A 161 2.02 -7.80 -26.95
N TRP A 162 1.54 -7.41 -25.76
CA TRP A 162 0.24 -6.77 -25.58
C TRP A 162 0.37 -5.29 -25.19
N CYS A 163 1.59 -4.82 -24.90
CA CYS A 163 1.79 -3.48 -24.38
C CYS A 163 1.82 -2.40 -25.46
N GLU A 164 2.41 -2.70 -26.63
CA GLU A 164 2.56 -1.73 -27.72
C GLU A 164 1.21 -1.14 -28.18
N ASP A 165 0.16 -1.97 -28.17
CA ASP A 165 -1.21 -1.58 -28.52
C ASP A 165 -2.12 -1.35 -27.30
N CYS A 166 -1.56 -1.31 -26.08
CA CYS A 166 -2.37 -1.17 -24.87
C CYS A 166 -2.86 0.27 -24.68
N GLU A 167 -4.14 0.52 -24.99
CA GLU A 167 -4.78 1.82 -24.78
C GLU A 167 -4.82 2.25 -23.31
N THR A 168 -4.74 1.29 -22.37
CA THR A 168 -4.79 1.61 -20.93
C THR A 168 -3.50 2.24 -20.43
N CYS A 169 -2.34 1.67 -20.75
CA CYS A 169 -1.04 2.20 -20.30
C CYS A 169 -0.28 2.98 -21.38
N LEU A 170 -0.78 3.02 -22.61
CA LEU A 170 -0.17 3.71 -23.75
C LEU A 170 1.29 3.27 -23.96
N GLY A 171 1.54 1.96 -23.93
CA GLY A 171 2.88 1.39 -24.09
C GLY A 171 3.82 1.57 -22.89
N ARG A 172 3.34 2.09 -21.75
CA ARG A 172 4.19 2.35 -20.57
C ARG A 172 4.32 1.17 -19.62
N PHE A 173 3.56 0.10 -19.83
CA PHE A 173 3.54 -1.12 -18.99
C PHE A 173 2.98 -0.95 -17.57
N PHE A 174 2.95 0.27 -17.02
CA PHE A 174 2.42 0.59 -15.71
C PHE A 174 1.49 1.80 -15.75
N LEU A 175 0.72 1.97 -14.67
CA LEU A 175 -0.16 3.11 -14.43
C LEU A 175 0.25 3.79 -13.12
N THR A 176 -0.04 5.09 -13.01
CA THR A 176 0.07 5.79 -11.74
C THR A 176 -1.12 5.43 -10.86
N LYS A 177 -0.86 5.02 -9.62
CA LYS A 177 -1.91 4.82 -8.62
C LYS A 177 -2.70 6.13 -8.47
N PRO A 178 -4.03 6.07 -8.33
CA PRO A 178 -4.83 7.27 -8.14
C PRO A 178 -4.26 8.06 -6.96
N ALA A 179 -3.77 9.26 -7.24
CA ALA A 179 -3.45 10.21 -6.21
C ALA A 179 -4.78 10.68 -5.60
N VAL A 180 -4.89 10.70 -4.28
CA VAL A 180 -5.92 11.55 -3.66
C VAL A 180 -5.62 12.96 -4.14
N THR A 181 -6.51 13.49 -4.95
CA THR A 181 -6.31 14.73 -5.69
C THR A 181 -6.31 15.86 -4.67
N GLY A 182 -5.20 16.60 -4.52
CA GLY A 182 -5.20 17.86 -3.77
C GLY A 182 -3.99 18.17 -2.87
N LEU A 183 -2.82 17.58 -3.09
CA LEU A 183 -1.56 18.15 -2.57
C LEU A 183 -0.91 19.00 -3.65
N LEU A 184 -1.36 20.25 -3.76
CA LEU A 184 -0.62 21.37 -4.36
C LEU A 184 -0.73 22.57 -3.42
#